data_AF-A0A6A4BK15-F1
#
_entry.id   AF-A0A6A4BK15-F1
#
_cell.length_a   1.000
_cell.length_b   1.000
_cell.length_c   1.000
_cell.angle_alpha   90.00
_cell.angle_beta   90.00
_cell.angle_gamma   90.00
#
_symmetry.space_group_name_H-M   'P 1'
#
loop_
_entity.id
_entity.type
_entity.pdbx_description
1 polymer ?
#
loop_
_entity_poly.entity_id
_entity_poly.type
_entity_poly.pdbx_seq_one_letter_code
_entity_poly.pdbx_strand_id
1 'polypeptide(L)'
;MEKVVVAKNNFALVQATVDWIETVEFQVEDIVEPLKDTLDITKVDYKAAVEVLNLGEWFFGRHPLHGCEFLDFRENLWLHTGSIIGALFVLRETYEDVGIINPRFLDFDTMEQRSHIARSYGAADPGVKRVISVVNLQQGVFVDQRRKRCYLFDPMQLKSNISTLKDAVRSIVEPMLDMTDQLQIETING
;
A
#
# COMPACT_ATOMS: atom_id res chain seq x y z
N MET A 1 11.68 -28.83 -13.59
CA MET A 1 10.62 -28.51 -14.58
C MET A 1 9.72 -27.39 -14.07
N GLU A 2 9.19 -27.50 -12.85
CA GLU A 2 8.38 -26.46 -12.18
C GLU A 2 9.02 -25.07 -12.15
N LYS A 3 10.28 -24.94 -11.72
CA LYS A 3 11.01 -23.65 -11.73
C LYS A 3 11.13 -23.01 -13.12
N VAL A 4 11.24 -23.82 -14.17
CA VAL A 4 11.35 -23.34 -15.56
C VAL A 4 9.99 -22.84 -16.05
N VAL A 5 8.90 -23.52 -15.68
CA VAL A 5 7.53 -23.07 -15.99
C VAL A 5 7.22 -21.75 -15.29
N VAL A 6 7.54 -21.63 -14.00
CA VAL A 6 7.34 -20.38 -13.24
C VAL A 6 8.14 -19.23 -13.87
N ALA A 7 9.42 -19.44 -14.17
CA ALA A 7 10.24 -18.41 -14.83
C ALA A 7 9.64 -17.99 -16.18
N LYS A 8 9.21 -18.96 -17.01
CA LYS A 8 8.57 -18.67 -18.30
C LYS A 8 7.29 -17.84 -18.14
N ASN A 9 6.45 -18.16 -17.15
CA ASN A 9 5.24 -17.40 -16.87
C ASN A 9 5.58 -15.97 -16.43
N ASN A 10 6.57 -15.79 -15.56
CA ASN A 10 7.01 -14.47 -15.11
C ASN A 10 7.54 -13.61 -16.26
N PHE A 11 8.32 -14.18 -17.18
CA PHE A 11 8.74 -13.46 -18.39
C PHE A 11 7.58 -13.10 -19.31
N ALA A 12 6.55 -13.95 -19.41
CA ALA A 12 5.34 -13.62 -20.15
C ALA A 12 4.58 -12.45 -19.49
N LEU A 13 4.57 -12.35 -18.16
CA LEU A 13 4.00 -11.20 -17.44
C LEU A 13 4.78 -9.90 -17.75
N VAL A 14 6.11 -9.96 -17.77
CA VAL A 14 6.94 -8.79 -18.16
C VAL A 14 6.58 -8.34 -19.57
N GLN A 15 6.58 -9.25 -20.55
CA GLN A 15 6.27 -8.88 -21.93
C GLN A 15 4.86 -8.28 -22.04
N ALA A 16 3.86 -8.90 -21.42
CA ALA A 16 2.51 -8.38 -21.43
C ALA A 16 2.39 -7.01 -20.73
N THR A 17 3.25 -6.71 -19.76
CA THR A 17 3.33 -5.39 -19.11
C THR A 17 3.97 -4.35 -19.99
N VAL A 18 5.08 -4.69 -20.66
CA VAL A 18 5.73 -3.82 -21.63
C VAL A 18 4.78 -3.50 -22.79
N ASP A 19 4.08 -4.50 -23.32
CA ASP A 19 3.10 -4.33 -24.39
C ASP A 19 1.90 -3.47 -23.95
N TRP A 20 1.39 -3.69 -22.74
CA TRP A 20 0.32 -2.86 -22.19
C TRP A 20 0.75 -1.41 -21.98
N ILE A 21 1.97 -1.17 -21.46
CA ILE A 21 2.52 0.17 -21.34
C ILE A 21 2.47 0.85 -22.72
N GLU A 22 2.84 0.17 -23.80
CA GLU A 22 2.75 0.74 -25.16
C GLU A 22 1.34 1.19 -25.57
N THR A 23 0.30 0.54 -25.07
CA THR A 23 -1.09 0.91 -25.39
C THR A 23 -1.65 2.08 -24.59
N VAL A 24 -1.10 2.39 -23.41
CA VAL A 24 -1.64 3.46 -22.55
C VAL A 24 -1.15 4.84 -22.99
N GLU A 25 -2.06 5.82 -22.95
CA GLU A 25 -1.76 7.23 -23.13
C GLU A 25 -1.31 7.86 -21.80
N PHE A 26 -0.15 8.50 -21.80
CA PHE A 26 0.39 9.23 -20.66
C PHE A 26 0.17 10.72 -20.89
N GLN A 27 -0.96 11.25 -20.40
CA GLN A 27 -1.26 12.67 -20.47
C GLN A 27 -0.54 13.40 -19.34
N VAL A 28 0.72 13.78 -19.56
CA VAL A 28 1.57 14.45 -18.56
C VAL A 28 0.92 15.76 -18.07
N GLU A 29 0.14 16.42 -18.92
CA GLU A 29 -0.61 17.63 -18.58
C GLU A 29 -1.71 17.41 -17.53
N ASP A 30 -2.20 16.16 -17.39
CA ASP A 30 -3.23 15.79 -16.41
C ASP A 30 -2.64 15.49 -15.02
N ILE A 31 -1.32 15.44 -14.87
CA ILE A 31 -0.67 15.23 -13.58
C ILE A 31 -0.83 16.48 -12.72
N VAL A 32 -1.67 16.37 -11.69
CA VAL A 32 -1.97 17.43 -10.73
C VAL A 32 -1.22 17.23 -9.40
N GLU A 33 -1.09 18.30 -8.63
CA GLU A 33 -0.59 18.21 -7.25
C GLU A 33 -1.42 17.18 -6.44
N PRO A 34 -0.79 16.36 -5.59
CA PRO A 34 0.62 16.37 -5.20
C PRO A 34 1.54 15.51 -6.09
N LEU A 35 1.05 14.94 -7.19
CA LEU A 35 1.76 13.93 -8.00
C LEU A 35 2.74 14.53 -9.02
N LYS A 36 3.02 15.83 -8.94
CA LYS A 36 3.92 16.51 -9.89
C LYS A 36 5.37 16.05 -9.78
N ASP A 37 5.74 15.41 -8.68
CA ASP A 37 7.03 14.75 -8.51
C ASP A 37 7.28 13.63 -9.55
N THR A 38 6.24 13.16 -10.25
CA THR A 38 6.35 12.13 -11.30
C THR A 38 6.37 12.68 -12.73
N LEU A 39 6.29 14.01 -12.93
CA LEU A 39 6.21 14.65 -14.26
C LEU A 39 7.38 14.28 -15.17
N ASP A 40 8.58 14.12 -14.60
CA ASP A 40 9.80 13.83 -15.36
C ASP A 40 9.95 12.34 -15.71
N ILE A 41 9.06 11.47 -15.21
CA ILE A 41 9.12 10.03 -15.49
C ILE A 41 8.42 9.75 -16.81
N THR A 42 9.18 9.35 -17.82
CA THR A 42 8.63 9.06 -19.14
C THR A 42 8.12 7.62 -19.23
N LYS A 43 7.26 7.38 -20.24
CA LYS A 43 6.84 6.03 -20.63
C LYS A 43 8.03 5.10 -20.91
N VAL A 44 9.12 5.63 -21.48
CA VAL A 44 10.35 4.88 -21.74
C VAL A 44 11.02 4.45 -20.43
N ASP A 45 11.04 5.33 -19.42
CA ASP A 45 11.60 5.02 -18.10
C ASP A 45 10.79 3.92 -17.40
N TYR A 46 9.45 3.96 -17.47
CA TYR A 46 8.60 2.90 -16.94
C TYR A 46 8.85 1.55 -17.61
N LYS A 47 8.96 1.52 -18.95
CA LYS A 47 9.29 0.28 -19.68
C LYS A 47 10.65 -0.26 -19.27
N ALA A 48 11.67 0.59 -19.22
CA ALA A 48 13.01 0.20 -18.83
C ALA A 48 13.02 -0.37 -17.40
N ALA A 49 12.28 0.24 -16.46
CA ALA A 49 12.13 -0.25 -15.11
C ALA A 49 11.48 -1.65 -15.04
N VAL A 50 10.44 -1.90 -15.85
CA VAL A 50 9.78 -3.21 -15.94
C VAL A 50 10.71 -4.28 -16.53
N GLU A 51 11.48 -3.95 -17.56
CA GLU A 51 12.39 -4.89 -18.23
C GLU A 51 13.54 -5.35 -17.33
N VAL A 52 14.01 -4.50 -16.41
CA VAL A 52 15.10 -4.81 -15.47
C VAL A 52 14.62 -5.20 -14.07
N LEU A 53 13.30 -5.32 -13.87
CA LEU A 53 12.72 -5.64 -12.57
C LEU A 53 13.20 -7.01 -12.08
N ASN A 54 13.72 -7.06 -10.84
CA ASN A 54 14.03 -8.34 -10.21
C ASN A 54 12.74 -9.10 -9.89
N LEU A 55 12.37 -10.08 -10.72
CA LEU A 55 11.14 -10.86 -10.57
C LEU A 55 11.15 -11.86 -9.40
N GLY A 56 12.31 -12.08 -8.79
CA GLY A 56 12.47 -13.01 -7.66
C GLY A 56 12.01 -12.43 -6.33
N GLU A 57 12.31 -13.17 -5.26
CA GLU A 57 12.18 -12.66 -3.90
C GLU A 57 13.26 -11.59 -3.63
N TRP A 58 12.84 -10.47 -3.06
CA TRP A 58 13.71 -9.42 -2.56
C TRP A 58 13.19 -8.94 -1.21
N PHE A 59 14.05 -8.33 -0.41
CA PHE A 59 13.73 -7.96 0.97
C PHE A 59 13.63 -6.46 1.11
N PHE A 60 12.51 -6.00 1.68
CA PHE A 60 12.38 -4.66 2.22
C PHE A 60 12.55 -4.71 3.75
N GLY A 61 13.75 -4.37 4.22
CA GLY A 61 14.15 -4.65 5.60
C GLY A 61 14.12 -6.14 5.89
N ARG A 62 13.15 -6.60 6.70
CA ARG A 62 12.93 -8.02 7.02
C ARG A 62 11.75 -8.66 6.29
N HIS A 63 11.12 -7.93 5.37
CA HIS A 63 9.90 -8.37 4.71
C HIS A 63 10.19 -8.86 3.29
N PRO A 64 9.89 -10.13 2.96
CA PRO A 64 10.03 -10.64 1.61
C PRO A 64 8.92 -10.07 0.71
N LEU A 65 9.30 -9.64 -0.49
CA LEU A 65 8.42 -9.19 -1.56
C LEU A 65 8.83 -9.92 -2.84
N HIS A 66 7.88 -10.21 -3.71
CA HIS A 66 8.15 -10.86 -4.99
C HIS A 66 7.97 -9.86 -6.12
N GLY A 67 9.03 -9.64 -6.91
CA GLY A 67 8.99 -8.65 -7.99
C GLY A 67 7.88 -8.89 -9.01
N CYS A 68 7.53 -10.15 -9.29
CA CYS A 68 6.46 -10.47 -10.22
C CYS A 68 5.08 -9.94 -9.80
N GLU A 69 4.80 -9.78 -8.49
CA GLU A 69 3.53 -9.23 -7.99
C GLU A 69 3.38 -7.74 -8.33
N PHE A 70 4.50 -7.03 -8.50
CA PHE A 70 4.50 -5.64 -8.94
C PHE A 70 4.12 -5.47 -10.41
N LEU A 71 3.87 -6.54 -11.17
CA LEU A 71 3.39 -6.41 -12.56
C LEU A 71 1.85 -6.36 -12.65
N ASP A 72 1.15 -6.45 -11.52
CA ASP A 72 -0.31 -6.46 -11.47
C ASP A 72 -0.94 -5.06 -11.42
N PHE A 73 -0.16 -3.99 -11.60
CA PHE A 73 -0.70 -2.63 -11.81
C PHE A 73 -1.31 -2.42 -13.20
N ARG A 74 -1.14 -3.38 -14.12
CA ARG A 74 -1.77 -3.34 -15.43
C ARG A 74 -3.29 -3.26 -15.30
N GLU A 75 -3.92 -2.67 -16.31
CA GLU A 75 -5.37 -2.51 -16.34
C GLU A 75 -6.12 -3.82 -16.05
N ASN A 76 -7.24 -3.72 -15.33
CA ASN A 76 -8.15 -4.82 -15.03
C ASN A 76 -7.55 -5.98 -14.20
N LEU A 77 -6.39 -5.78 -13.56
CA LEU A 77 -5.84 -6.70 -12.57
C LEU A 77 -6.09 -6.21 -11.15
N TRP A 78 -6.28 -7.17 -10.25
CA TRP A 78 -6.31 -6.89 -8.82
C TRP A 78 -4.88 -6.73 -8.32
N LEU A 79 -4.61 -5.62 -7.63
CA LEU A 79 -3.32 -5.43 -6.98
C LEU A 79 -3.07 -6.54 -5.95
N HIS A 80 -1.93 -7.21 -6.10
CA HIS A 80 -1.45 -8.14 -5.08
C HIS A 80 -1.08 -7.41 -3.79
N THR A 81 -1.24 -8.11 -2.66
CA THR A 81 -0.88 -7.59 -1.34
C THR A 81 0.58 -7.13 -1.27
N GLY A 82 1.50 -7.82 -1.95
CA GLY A 82 2.91 -7.42 -2.02
C GLY A 82 3.12 -6.06 -2.68
N SER A 83 2.35 -5.73 -3.72
CA SER A 83 2.40 -4.42 -4.41
C SER A 83 1.92 -3.30 -3.50
N ILE A 84 0.84 -3.53 -2.74
CA ILE A 84 0.33 -2.58 -1.75
C ILE A 84 1.37 -2.37 -0.64
N ILE A 85 1.92 -3.46 -0.08
CA ILE A 85 2.93 -3.39 0.97
C ILE A 85 4.20 -2.67 0.45
N GLY A 86 4.65 -2.99 -0.75
CA GLY A 86 5.80 -2.34 -1.38
C GLY A 86 5.59 -0.84 -1.55
N ALA A 87 4.40 -0.42 -2.02
CA ALA A 87 4.06 0.99 -2.13
C ALA A 87 4.04 1.71 -0.77
N LEU A 88 3.47 1.08 0.27
CA LEU A 88 3.48 1.64 1.63
C LEU A 88 4.91 1.82 2.16
N PHE A 89 5.81 0.86 1.87
CA PHE A 89 7.21 0.96 2.23
C PHE A 89 7.93 2.10 1.51
N VAL A 90 7.69 2.29 0.21
CA VAL A 90 8.21 3.45 -0.52
C VAL A 90 7.73 4.75 0.12
N LEU A 91 6.43 4.88 0.43
CA LEU A 91 5.90 6.07 1.11
C LEU A 91 6.60 6.34 2.45
N ARG A 92 6.89 5.29 3.22
CA ARG A 92 7.57 5.41 4.51
C ARG A 92 9.01 5.94 4.37
N GLU A 93 9.75 5.52 3.34
CA GLU A 93 11.13 6.03 3.14
C GLU A 93 11.15 7.42 2.51
N THR A 94 10.16 7.76 1.70
CA THR A 94 10.06 9.07 1.05
C THR A 94 9.68 10.17 2.04
N TYR A 95 8.83 9.86 3.02
CA TYR A 95 8.29 10.85 3.96
C TYR A 95 8.81 10.62 5.37
N GLU A 96 9.40 11.66 5.97
CA GLU A 96 9.81 11.64 7.38
C GLU A 96 8.65 11.29 8.30
N ASP A 97 8.93 10.64 9.44
CA ASP A 97 7.99 10.34 10.53
C ASP A 97 6.73 9.52 10.18
N VAL A 98 6.73 8.86 9.03
CA VAL A 98 5.66 7.94 8.62
C VAL A 98 5.96 6.53 9.15
N GLY A 99 4.93 5.85 9.67
CA GLY A 99 4.94 4.44 10.02
C GLY A 99 3.83 3.69 9.27
N ILE A 100 3.95 2.38 9.17
CA ILE A 100 2.98 1.56 8.44
C ILE A 100 2.27 0.64 9.42
N ILE A 101 0.94 0.67 9.41
CA ILE A 101 0.13 -0.37 10.04
C ILE A 101 0.13 -1.55 9.07
N ASN A 102 0.50 -2.74 9.53
CA ASN A 102 0.57 -3.90 8.64
C ASN A 102 -0.82 -4.18 8.03
N PRO A 103 -1.00 -4.09 6.69
CA PRO A 103 -2.27 -4.31 5.99
C PRO A 103 -3.05 -5.57 6.37
N ARG A 104 -2.32 -6.61 6.81
CA ARG A 104 -2.85 -7.93 7.10
C ARG A 104 -3.44 -8.07 8.49
N PHE A 105 -3.41 -7.02 9.32
CA PHE A 105 -3.83 -7.14 10.72
C PHE A 105 -5.30 -7.57 10.86
N LEU A 106 -6.17 -7.29 9.89
CA LEU A 106 -7.56 -7.74 9.89
C LEU A 106 -7.75 -9.20 9.45
N ASP A 107 -6.72 -9.86 8.90
CA ASP A 107 -6.76 -11.27 8.49
C ASP A 107 -6.79 -12.23 9.68
N PHE A 108 -6.50 -11.74 10.89
CA PHE A 108 -6.36 -12.55 12.11
C PHE A 108 -7.64 -12.53 12.95
N ASP A 109 -7.92 -13.63 13.66
CA ASP A 109 -9.18 -13.77 14.41
C ASP A 109 -9.15 -13.06 15.77
N THR A 110 -8.03 -13.13 16.48
CA THR A 110 -7.95 -12.64 17.87
C THR A 110 -7.46 -11.19 17.95
N MET A 111 -8.03 -10.42 18.86
CA MET A 111 -7.65 -9.01 19.06
C MET A 111 -6.17 -8.82 19.38
N GLU A 112 -5.59 -9.76 20.14
CA GLU A 112 -4.18 -9.79 20.49
C GLU A 112 -3.29 -9.97 19.25
N GLN A 113 -3.63 -10.91 18.37
CA GLN A 113 -2.93 -11.08 17.09
C GLN A 113 -3.08 -9.86 16.20
N ARG A 114 -4.30 -9.31 16.06
CA ARG A 114 -4.53 -8.10 15.26
C ARG A 114 -3.66 -6.94 15.74
N SER A 115 -3.62 -6.72 17.05
CA SER A 115 -2.82 -5.65 17.67
C SER A 115 -1.31 -5.87 17.50
N HIS A 116 -0.84 -7.11 17.66
CA HIS A 116 0.56 -7.46 17.46
C HIS A 116 0.99 -7.28 16.00
N ILE A 117 0.18 -7.77 15.06
CA ILE A 117 0.46 -7.67 13.63
C ILE A 117 0.39 -6.24 13.14
N ALA A 118 -0.59 -5.45 13.57
CA ALA A 118 -0.72 -4.03 13.22
C ALA A 118 0.58 -3.25 13.46
N ARG A 119 1.27 -3.51 14.59
CA ARG A 119 2.54 -2.87 14.96
C ARG A 119 3.76 -3.36 14.18
N SER A 120 3.68 -4.51 13.51
CA SER A 120 4.86 -5.22 12.98
C SER A 120 5.65 -4.46 11.91
N TYR A 121 5.07 -3.44 11.26
CA TYR A 121 5.74 -2.61 10.24
C TYR A 121 6.15 -1.22 10.76
N GLY A 122 6.26 -1.08 12.08
CA GLY A 122 6.84 0.10 12.74
C GLY A 122 5.85 1.24 12.98
N ALA A 123 4.53 0.99 12.94
CA ALA A 123 3.52 2.02 13.20
C ALA A 123 3.66 2.71 14.57
N ALA A 124 4.18 1.98 15.57
CA ALA A 124 4.34 2.45 16.94
C ALA A 124 5.81 2.76 17.30
N ASP A 125 6.69 2.83 16.31
CA ASP A 125 8.11 3.08 16.55
C ASP A 125 8.35 4.51 17.06
N PRO A 126 9.35 4.73 17.94
CA PRO A 126 9.67 6.06 18.41
C PRO A 126 9.99 7.02 17.26
N GLY A 127 9.36 8.19 17.26
CA GLY A 127 9.57 9.22 16.24
C GLY A 127 8.51 9.23 15.15
N VAL A 128 7.72 8.16 14.99
CA VAL A 128 6.57 8.15 14.08
C VAL A 128 5.51 9.14 14.56
N LYS A 129 5.00 9.96 13.65
CA LYS A 129 3.93 10.95 13.89
C LYS A 129 2.75 10.79 12.96
N ARG A 130 2.92 10.04 11.87
CA ARG A 130 1.89 9.73 10.90
C ARG A 130 1.88 8.24 10.66
N VAL A 131 0.72 7.60 10.60
CA VAL A 131 0.64 6.20 10.20
C VAL A 131 -0.32 5.99 9.04
N ILE A 132 0.06 5.11 8.13
CA ILE A 132 -0.71 4.75 6.94
C ILE A 132 -0.97 3.24 6.89
N SER A 133 -2.10 2.86 6.31
CA SER A 133 -2.46 1.49 6.01
C SER A 133 -3.40 1.45 4.82
N VAL A 134 -3.31 0.37 4.05
CA VAL A 134 -4.35 -0.04 3.11
C VAL A 134 -4.77 -1.45 3.49
N VAL A 135 -6.00 -1.62 3.96
CA VAL A 135 -6.56 -2.93 4.32
C VAL A 135 -7.42 -3.48 3.17
N ASN A 136 -7.97 -4.68 3.37
CA ASN A 136 -8.71 -5.42 2.36
C ASN A 136 -9.71 -4.55 1.56
N LEU A 137 -9.88 -4.86 0.27
CA LEU A 137 -10.69 -4.08 -0.70
C LEU A 137 -10.20 -2.63 -0.89
N GLN A 138 -8.90 -2.39 -0.76
CA GLN A 138 -8.26 -1.08 -1.00
C GLN A 138 -8.79 0.04 -0.08
N GLN A 139 -9.23 -0.33 1.11
CA GLN A 139 -9.66 0.59 2.14
C GLN A 139 -8.47 1.26 2.81
N GLY A 140 -8.46 2.58 2.88
CA GLY A 140 -7.36 3.37 3.43
C GLY A 140 -7.60 3.81 4.88
N VAL A 141 -6.53 3.76 5.68
CA VAL A 141 -6.47 4.42 6.99
C VAL A 141 -5.24 5.31 7.02
N PHE A 142 -5.43 6.57 7.37
CA PHE A 142 -4.35 7.51 7.66
C PHE A 142 -4.58 8.15 9.03
N VAL A 143 -3.55 8.24 9.86
CA VAL A 143 -3.62 8.93 11.16
C VAL A 143 -2.51 9.96 11.23
N ASP A 144 -2.89 11.20 11.50
CA ASP A 144 -1.99 12.27 11.93
C ASP A 144 -2.07 12.36 13.46
N GLN A 145 -1.04 11.83 14.13
CA GLN A 145 -0.97 11.82 15.59
C GLN A 145 -0.83 13.24 16.16
N ARG A 146 -0.18 14.16 15.43
CA ARG A 146 0.04 15.54 15.88
C ARG A 146 -1.28 16.30 15.96
N ARG A 147 -2.14 16.10 14.96
CA ARG A 147 -3.48 16.72 14.89
C ARG A 147 -4.56 15.91 15.56
N LYS A 148 -4.24 14.69 16.02
CA LYS A 148 -5.20 13.71 16.54
C LYS A 148 -6.36 13.47 15.57
N ARG A 149 -6.03 13.35 14.28
CA ARG A 149 -7.01 13.10 13.23
C ARG A 149 -6.76 11.75 12.58
N CYS A 150 -7.85 11.05 12.32
CA CYS A 150 -7.85 9.81 11.55
C CYS A 150 -8.74 10.02 10.33
N TYR A 151 -8.22 9.67 9.16
CA TYR A 151 -8.91 9.72 7.89
C TYR A 151 -9.14 8.30 7.39
N LEU A 152 -10.38 8.01 7.06
CA LEU A 152 -10.81 6.74 6.48
C LEU A 152 -11.20 6.96 5.04
N PHE A 153 -10.82 6.01 4.19
CA PHE A 153 -11.18 6.01 2.79
C PHE A 153 -11.70 4.64 2.38
N ASP A 154 -12.84 4.59 1.72
CA ASP A 154 -13.36 3.39 1.07
C ASP A 154 -13.74 3.79 -0.36
N PRO A 155 -13.13 3.20 -1.41
CA PRO A 155 -13.41 3.60 -2.78
C PRO A 155 -14.87 3.38 -3.16
N MET A 156 -15.54 2.39 -2.54
CA MET A 156 -16.95 2.10 -2.78
C MET A 156 -17.91 2.91 -1.89
N GLN A 157 -17.39 3.70 -0.94
CA GLN A 157 -18.14 4.50 0.04
C GLN A 157 -19.22 3.71 0.78
N LEU A 158 -19.00 2.40 1.00
CA LEU A 158 -19.91 1.50 1.67
C LEU A 158 -19.91 1.79 3.17
N LYS A 159 -21.10 2.07 3.72
CA LYS A 159 -21.27 2.32 5.17
C LYS A 159 -20.75 1.17 6.03
N SER A 160 -20.91 -0.07 5.58
CA SER A 160 -20.41 -1.27 6.27
C SER A 160 -18.88 -1.26 6.36
N ASN A 161 -18.20 -0.94 5.26
CA ASN A 161 -16.74 -0.88 5.20
C ASN A 161 -16.20 0.21 6.13
N ILE A 162 -16.78 1.41 6.05
CA ILE A 162 -16.42 2.52 6.93
C ILE A 162 -16.69 2.17 8.40
N SER A 163 -17.76 1.44 8.72
CA SER A 163 -18.03 0.97 10.09
C SER A 163 -16.93 0.03 10.57
N THR A 164 -16.57 -0.98 9.77
CA THR A 164 -15.49 -1.92 10.09
C THR A 164 -14.16 -1.21 10.32
N LEU A 165 -13.83 -0.22 9.48
CA LEU A 165 -12.62 0.59 9.66
C LEU A 165 -12.66 1.43 10.94
N LYS A 166 -13.79 2.05 11.26
CA LYS A 166 -13.97 2.79 12.52
C LYS A 166 -13.76 1.87 13.73
N ASP A 167 -14.36 0.69 13.70
CA ASP A 167 -14.22 -0.29 14.78
C ASP A 167 -12.77 -0.76 14.92
N ALA A 168 -12.09 -1.02 13.80
CA ALA A 168 -10.66 -1.35 13.80
C ALA A 168 -9.79 -0.21 14.33
N VAL A 169 -10.09 1.04 13.98
CA VAL A 169 -9.36 2.20 14.50
C VAL A 169 -9.55 2.32 16.01
N ARG A 170 -10.79 2.26 16.50
CA ARG A 170 -11.10 2.38 17.94
C ARG A 170 -10.51 1.24 18.77
N SER A 171 -10.62 0.01 18.28
CA SER A 171 -10.23 -1.18 19.05
C SER A 171 -8.74 -1.54 18.94
N ILE A 172 -8.07 -1.16 17.84
CA ILE A 172 -6.70 -1.59 17.55
C ILE A 172 -5.77 -0.39 17.37
N VAL A 173 -6.07 0.51 16.43
CA VAL A 173 -5.14 1.59 16.05
C VAL A 173 -4.96 2.61 17.17
N GLU A 174 -6.03 3.03 17.83
CA GLU A 174 -5.94 3.98 18.94
C GLU A 174 -5.15 3.42 20.13
N PRO A 175 -5.48 2.23 20.68
CA PRO A 175 -4.66 1.60 21.72
C PRO A 175 -3.24 1.30 21.26
N MET A 176 -3.05 0.98 19.97
CA MET A 176 -1.73 0.72 19.41
C MET A 176 -0.80 1.92 19.55
N LEU A 177 -1.33 3.12 19.35
CA LEU A 177 -0.61 4.40 19.34
C LEU A 177 -0.66 5.13 20.69
N ASP A 178 -1.21 4.53 21.74
CA ASP A 178 -1.47 5.17 23.04
C ASP A 178 -2.39 6.43 22.92
N MET A 179 -3.37 6.36 22.03
CA MET A 179 -4.30 7.45 21.68
C MET A 179 -5.79 7.09 21.89
N THR A 180 -6.10 6.14 22.79
CA THR A 180 -7.47 5.70 23.09
C THR A 180 -8.43 6.88 23.30
N ASP A 181 -9.51 6.91 22.50
CA ASP A 181 -10.54 7.95 22.49
C ASP A 181 -10.06 9.37 22.16
N GLN A 182 -8.87 9.52 21.57
CA GLN A 182 -8.30 10.82 21.25
C GLN A 182 -8.43 11.20 19.78
N LEU A 183 -8.66 10.26 18.87
CA LEU A 183 -8.72 10.57 17.44
C LEU A 183 -10.11 11.05 17.02
N GLN A 184 -10.12 12.19 16.32
CA GLN A 184 -11.25 12.62 15.51
C GLN A 184 -11.23 11.85 14.19
N ILE A 185 -12.23 10.99 13.96
CA ILE A 185 -12.32 10.17 12.75
C ILE A 185 -13.18 10.87 11.70
N GLU A 186 -12.59 11.11 10.54
CA GLU A 186 -13.20 11.72 9.36
C GLU A 186 -13.19 10.71 8.20
N THR A 187 -14.26 10.70 7.39
CA THR A 187 -14.33 9.90 6.16
C THR A 187 -14.08 10.81 4.97
N ILE A 188 -13.13 10.43 4.11
CA ILE A 188 -12.84 11.13 2.87
C ILE A 188 -13.75 10.55 1.79
N ASN A 189 -14.50 11.44 1.14
CA ASN A 189 -15.24 11.12 -0.07
C ASN A 189 -14.34 11.42 -1.28
N GLY A 190 -14.30 10.51 -2.25
CA GLY A 190 -13.64 10.73 -3.53
C GLY A 190 -14.40 11.69 -4.43
#